data_AF-S4P1V5-F1
#
_entry.id   AF-S4P1V5-F1
#
_cell.length_a   1.000
_cell.length_b   1.000
_cell.length_c   1.000
_cell.angle_alpha   90.00
_cell.angle_beta   90.00
_cell.angle_gamma   90.00
#
_symmetry.space_group_name_H-M   'P 1'
#
loop_
_entity.id
_entity.type
_entity.pdbx_description
1 polymer ?
#
loop_
_entity_poly.entity_id
_entity_poly.type
_entity_poly.pdbx_seq_one_letter_code
_entity_poly.pdbx_strand_id
1 'polypeptide(L)'
;MGAFPEISRVWLAIDSNIYVWAFEHGSDVAYFDGLSETIVSVGLVKPKSGVFQSFVKYLLVLTTTVEIVVLGVTFSSNKQDGSTEFEEIHLVPEPVFVLPTDGVSMLCVKSTSKGRIFMGGKDGCLYEITYQAQLGWFGKHCKKVNHSTSALSFLVPSFLNAALYDEDSIVKIEVDNTRHVLYTLSEKGCIEVFDLGSDGESLTKVVRLSQGKIVSSAVDIVKTLESSHFKPVIAISAVEET
;
A
#
# COMPACT_ATOMS: atom_id res chain seq x y z
N MET A 1 -14.11 1.70 -4.71
CA MET A 1 -14.73 0.95 -3.60
C MET A 1 -13.90 -0.29 -3.31
N GLY A 2 -14.05 -0.85 -2.12
CA GLY A 2 -13.35 -2.07 -1.72
C GLY A 2 -13.81 -2.59 -0.36
N ALA A 3 -13.07 -3.55 0.17
CA ALA A 3 -13.34 -4.16 1.47
C ALA A 3 -12.10 -4.11 2.36
N PHE A 4 -12.35 -4.05 3.67
CA PHE A 4 -11.38 -4.29 4.75
C PHE A 4 -11.87 -5.49 5.57
N PRO A 5 -11.62 -6.72 5.10
CA PRO A 5 -12.08 -7.93 5.77
C PRO A 5 -11.62 -8.03 7.22
N GLU A 6 -10.43 -7.52 7.53
CA GLU A 6 -9.82 -7.50 8.86
C GLU A 6 -10.62 -6.73 9.93
N ILE A 7 -11.54 -5.86 9.49
CA ILE A 7 -12.43 -5.10 10.39
C ILE A 7 -13.90 -5.26 9.99
N SER A 8 -14.24 -6.21 9.11
CA SER A 8 -15.61 -6.42 8.60
C SER A 8 -16.25 -5.13 8.06
N ARG A 9 -15.47 -4.30 7.35
CA ARG A 9 -15.96 -3.06 6.74
C ARG A 9 -15.81 -3.09 5.23
N VAL A 10 -16.66 -2.35 4.54
CA VAL A 10 -16.49 -1.98 3.12
C VAL A 10 -16.36 -0.47 3.02
N TRP A 11 -15.77 -0.01 1.92
CA TRP A 11 -15.54 1.41 1.68
C TRP A 11 -15.91 1.83 0.26
N LEU A 12 -16.31 3.09 0.14
CA LEU A 12 -16.59 3.76 -1.11
C LEU A 12 -15.94 5.13 -1.09
N ALA A 13 -15.18 5.44 -2.15
CA ALA A 13 -14.67 6.78 -2.38
C ALA A 13 -15.43 7.39 -3.57
N ILE A 14 -15.89 8.62 -3.43
CA ILE A 14 -16.50 9.43 -4.48
C ILE A 14 -15.81 10.78 -4.45
N ASP A 15 -15.16 11.15 -5.55
CA ASP A 15 -14.32 12.33 -5.65
C ASP A 15 -13.31 12.39 -4.48
N SER A 16 -13.43 13.38 -3.59
CA SER A 16 -12.55 13.57 -2.43
C SER A 16 -13.10 12.97 -1.13
N ASN A 17 -14.28 12.38 -1.15
CA ASN A 17 -14.96 11.87 0.05
C ASN A 17 -14.80 10.35 0.16
N ILE A 18 -14.63 9.85 1.38
CA ILE A 18 -14.68 8.41 1.68
C ILE A 18 -15.75 8.07 2.70
N TYR A 19 -16.43 6.95 2.46
CA TYR A 19 -17.42 6.33 3.33
C TYR A 19 -16.95 4.94 3.70
N VAL A 20 -17.08 4.54 4.96
CA VAL A 20 -16.73 3.23 5.48
C VAL A 20 -17.88 2.72 6.34
N TRP A 21 -18.36 1.50 6.12
CA TRP A 21 -19.51 0.96 6.86
C TRP A 21 -19.44 -0.55 7.08
N ALA A 22 -20.24 -1.04 8.03
CA ALA A 22 -20.33 -2.47 8.36
C ALA A 22 -20.90 -3.28 7.20
N PHE A 23 -20.16 -4.31 6.77
CA PHE A 23 -20.54 -5.15 5.63
C PHE A 23 -21.88 -5.86 5.84
N GLU A 24 -22.14 -6.38 7.05
CA GLU A 24 -23.30 -7.26 7.31
C GLU A 24 -24.65 -6.54 7.36
N HIS A 25 -24.67 -5.30 7.88
CA HIS A 25 -25.92 -4.61 8.20
C HIS A 25 -26.07 -3.24 7.54
N GLY A 26 -25.03 -2.73 6.87
CA GLY A 26 -25.06 -1.39 6.27
C GLY A 26 -25.08 -0.24 7.29
N SER A 27 -24.95 -0.55 8.59
CA SER A 27 -24.89 0.39 9.70
C SER A 27 -23.45 0.87 9.95
N ASP A 28 -23.26 1.69 10.99
CA ASP A 28 -21.93 2.14 11.44
C ASP A 28 -21.15 2.83 10.32
N VAL A 29 -21.77 3.88 9.76
CA VAL A 29 -21.18 4.65 8.67
C VAL A 29 -20.25 5.71 9.25
N ALA A 30 -18.95 5.54 9.07
CA ALA A 30 -18.00 6.63 9.18
C ALA A 30 -17.77 7.27 7.80
N TYR A 31 -17.60 8.58 7.78
CA TYR A 31 -17.27 9.31 6.57
C TYR A 31 -16.15 10.31 6.84
N PHE A 32 -15.43 10.68 5.79
CA PHE A 32 -14.42 11.72 5.83
C PHE A 32 -14.45 12.52 4.53
N ASP A 33 -14.55 13.84 4.66
CA ASP A 33 -14.68 14.84 3.60
C ASP A 33 -13.60 15.93 3.68
N GLY A 34 -12.49 15.65 4.40
CA GLY A 34 -11.41 16.61 4.61
C GLY A 34 -10.42 16.75 3.45
N LEU A 35 -10.57 16.00 2.35
CA LEU A 35 -9.70 16.09 1.17
C LEU A 35 -10.24 17.09 0.16
N SER A 36 -9.33 17.80 -0.51
CA SER A 36 -9.69 18.72 -1.61
C SER A 36 -9.62 18.06 -2.99
N GLU A 37 -8.81 17.01 -3.13
CA GLU A 37 -8.53 16.34 -4.41
C GLU A 37 -9.11 14.92 -4.45
N THR A 38 -9.34 14.42 -5.67
CA THR A 38 -9.89 13.08 -5.88
C THR A 38 -9.01 11.99 -5.26
N ILE A 39 -9.64 11.07 -4.53
CA ILE A 39 -9.01 9.88 -3.97
C ILE A 39 -8.63 8.93 -5.11
N VAL A 40 -7.35 8.57 -5.17
CA VAL A 40 -6.76 7.63 -6.14
C VAL A 40 -6.68 6.21 -5.56
N SER A 41 -6.22 6.07 -4.33
CA SER A 41 -6.10 4.76 -3.67
C SER A 41 -6.35 4.87 -2.16
N VAL A 42 -6.76 3.75 -1.58
CA VAL A 42 -7.13 3.63 -0.17
C VAL A 42 -6.47 2.37 0.40
N GLY A 43 -5.87 2.47 1.58
CA GLY A 43 -5.34 1.32 2.32
C GLY A 43 -5.64 1.39 3.81
N LEU A 44 -6.10 0.28 4.37
CA LEU A 44 -6.15 0.10 5.82
C LEU A 44 -4.88 -0.61 6.28
N VAL A 45 -4.21 -0.05 7.29
CA VAL A 45 -2.91 -0.55 7.73
C VAL A 45 -2.83 -0.61 9.26
N LYS A 46 -2.03 -1.54 9.78
CA LYS A 46 -1.72 -1.57 11.22
C LYS A 46 -0.64 -0.54 11.54
N PRO A 47 -0.78 0.26 12.61
CA PRO A 47 0.28 1.17 13.05
C PRO A 47 1.49 0.40 13.59
N LYS A 48 2.68 0.99 13.46
CA LYS A 48 3.88 0.54 14.18
C LYS A 48 3.63 0.54 15.68
N SER A 49 4.04 -0.54 16.34
CA SER A 49 3.94 -0.68 17.80
C SER A 49 4.65 0.47 18.51
N GLY A 50 3.99 1.03 19.53
CA GLY A 50 4.54 2.11 20.36
C GLY A 50 4.58 3.49 19.70
N VAL A 51 4.08 3.66 18.47
CA VAL A 51 4.04 4.99 17.81
C VAL A 51 2.78 5.77 18.13
N PHE A 52 1.64 5.09 18.19
CA PHE A 52 0.35 5.70 18.49
C PHE A 52 -0.21 5.18 19.82
N GLN A 53 -1.16 5.94 20.37
CA GLN A 53 -1.93 5.50 21.53
C GLN A 53 -2.70 4.22 21.22
N SER A 54 -2.88 3.36 22.22
CA SER A 54 -3.45 2.01 22.06
C SER A 54 -4.90 1.97 21.56
N PHE A 55 -5.61 3.10 21.59
CA PHE A 55 -6.97 3.24 21.03
C PHE A 55 -6.97 3.42 19.52
N VAL A 56 -5.87 3.84 18.90
CA VAL A 56 -5.69 3.87 17.44
C VAL A 56 -5.36 2.44 16.98
N LYS A 57 -6.36 1.74 16.44
CA LYS A 57 -6.23 0.32 16.07
C LYS A 57 -5.67 0.14 14.67
N TYR A 58 -6.05 1.03 13.76
CA TYR A 58 -5.60 1.05 12.38
C TYR A 58 -5.30 2.48 11.94
N LEU A 59 -4.64 2.61 10.79
CA LEU A 59 -4.52 3.85 10.06
C LEU A 59 -5.22 3.68 8.71
N LEU A 60 -5.92 4.71 8.29
CA LEU A 60 -6.51 4.79 6.96
C LEU A 60 -5.63 5.70 6.11
N VAL A 61 -4.97 5.13 5.10
CA VAL A 61 -4.13 5.85 4.16
C VAL A 61 -4.96 6.18 2.93
N LEU A 62 -5.14 7.47 2.67
CA LEU A 62 -5.83 8.01 1.51
C LEU A 62 -4.81 8.71 0.63
N THR A 63 -4.74 8.35 -0.64
CA THR A 63 -3.84 9.01 -1.60
C THR A 63 -4.67 9.79 -2.60
N THR A 64 -4.31 11.03 -2.88
CA THR A 64 -4.91 11.84 -3.94
C THR A 64 -3.91 12.03 -5.07
N THR A 65 -4.21 12.94 -6.00
CA THR A 65 -3.28 13.39 -7.04
C THR A 65 -2.10 14.18 -6.48
N VAL A 66 -2.28 14.88 -5.35
CA VAL A 66 -1.29 15.85 -4.82
C VAL A 66 -0.70 15.47 -3.45
N GLU A 67 -1.42 14.68 -2.65
CA GLU A 67 -1.02 14.36 -1.29
C GLU A 67 -1.42 12.95 -0.83
N ILE A 68 -0.79 12.51 0.25
CA ILE A 68 -1.03 11.28 0.97
C ILE A 68 -1.46 11.70 2.38
N VAL A 69 -2.69 11.38 2.74
CA VAL A 69 -3.32 11.71 4.02
C VAL A 69 -3.49 10.43 4.82
N VAL A 70 -3.01 10.43 6.06
CA VAL A 70 -3.11 9.29 6.97
C VAL A 70 -4.02 9.69 8.14
N LEU A 71 -5.12 8.97 8.32
CA LEU A 71 -6.06 9.15 9.42
C LEU A 71 -5.89 8.05 10.47
N GLY A 72 -6.16 8.38 11.73
CA GLY A 72 -6.34 7.36 12.76
C GLY A 72 -7.71 6.68 12.62
N VAL A 73 -7.75 5.37 12.84
CA VAL A 73 -9.00 4.60 12.92
C VAL A 73 -9.13 4.02 14.32
N THR A 74 -10.25 4.33 14.96
CA THR A 74 -10.57 3.93 16.34
C THR A 74 -11.92 3.22 16.36
N PHE A 75 -12.19 2.54 17.48
CA PHE A 75 -13.40 1.76 17.67
C PHE A 75 -14.00 2.02 19.05
N SER A 76 -15.31 2.26 19.12
CA SER A 76 -16.02 2.39 20.40
C SER A 76 -16.16 1.03 21.06
N SER A 77 -15.71 0.89 22.30
CA SER A 77 -15.96 -0.32 23.08
C SER A 77 -17.39 -0.34 23.60
N ASN A 78 -18.33 -0.94 22.89
CA ASN A 78 -19.69 -1.15 23.42
C ASN A 78 -19.68 -2.40 24.31
N LYS A 79 -19.13 -2.28 25.52
CA LYS A 79 -19.14 -3.36 26.54
C LYS A 79 -20.45 -3.34 27.34
N GLN A 80 -21.59 -3.42 26.67
CA GLN A 80 -22.84 -3.76 27.34
C GLN A 80 -23.41 -5.03 26.69
N ASP A 81 -23.46 -6.08 27.50
CA ASP A 81 -24.24 -7.31 27.32
C ASP A 81 -23.92 -8.23 26.14
N GLY A 82 -22.74 -8.88 26.17
CA GLY A 82 -22.54 -10.24 25.62
C GLY A 82 -22.88 -10.48 24.15
N SER A 83 -23.24 -9.44 23.41
CA SER A 83 -23.56 -9.45 22.00
C SER A 83 -22.26 -9.26 21.24
N THR A 84 -22.10 -10.01 20.16
CA THR A 84 -21.08 -9.80 19.14
C THR A 84 -21.42 -8.56 18.31
N GLU A 85 -21.89 -7.47 18.93
CA GLU A 85 -22.08 -6.20 18.23
C GLU A 85 -20.71 -5.64 17.84
N PHE A 86 -20.57 -5.37 16.55
CA PHE A 86 -19.35 -4.82 15.99
C PHE A 86 -19.07 -3.45 16.62
N GLU A 87 -17.83 -3.24 17.08
CA GLU A 87 -17.41 -1.94 17.61
C GLU A 87 -17.63 -0.85 16.55
N GLU A 88 -18.24 0.28 16.96
CA GLU A 88 -18.53 1.43 16.07
C GLU A 88 -17.21 2.04 15.58
N ILE A 89 -17.05 2.21 14.27
CA ILE A 89 -15.83 2.74 13.66
C ILE A 89 -15.84 4.26 13.69
N HIS A 90 -14.71 4.84 14.12
CA HIS A 90 -14.49 6.28 14.13
C HIS A 90 -13.22 6.62 13.37
N LEU A 91 -13.36 7.48 12.35
CA LEU A 91 -12.22 8.11 11.67
C LEU A 91 -11.85 9.38 12.45
N VAL A 92 -10.58 9.47 12.85
CA VAL A 92 -10.07 10.68 13.51
C VAL A 92 -10.08 11.82 12.49
N PRO A 93 -10.78 12.95 12.75
CA PRO A 93 -10.94 14.02 11.76
C PRO A 93 -9.62 14.72 11.40
N GLU A 94 -8.72 14.85 12.37
CA GLU A 94 -7.42 15.46 12.16
C GLU A 94 -6.42 14.42 11.59
N PRO A 95 -5.86 14.66 10.39
CA PRO A 95 -4.84 13.78 9.84
C PRO A 95 -3.63 13.66 10.75
N VAL A 96 -3.17 12.43 10.98
CA VAL A 96 -1.93 12.18 11.72
C VAL A 96 -0.70 12.51 10.88
N PHE A 97 -0.77 12.28 9.56
CA PHE A 97 0.28 12.64 8.61
C PHE A 97 -0.32 13.16 7.30
N VAL A 98 0.36 14.15 6.72
CA VAL A 98 0.11 14.66 5.36
C VAL A 98 1.46 14.76 4.65
N LEU A 99 1.61 14.05 3.52
CA LEU A 99 2.84 14.06 2.71
C LEU A 99 2.50 14.38 1.25
N PRO A 100 3.35 15.13 0.53
CA PRO A 100 3.11 15.36 -0.90
C PRO A 100 3.30 14.08 -1.71
N THR A 101 2.56 13.94 -2.81
CA THR A 101 2.79 12.90 -3.82
C THR A 101 4.00 13.20 -4.69
N ASP A 102 4.46 14.45 -4.70
CA ASP A 102 5.52 14.98 -5.58
C ASP A 102 5.24 14.70 -7.07
N GLY A 103 3.96 14.78 -7.45
CA GLY A 103 3.51 14.58 -8.83
C GLY A 103 3.35 13.12 -9.26
N VAL A 104 3.59 12.16 -8.36
CA VAL A 104 3.43 10.73 -8.66
C VAL A 104 2.16 10.19 -8.01
N SER A 105 1.19 9.74 -8.80
CA SER A 105 0.00 9.07 -8.28
C SER A 105 0.37 7.74 -7.61
N MET A 106 -0.04 7.57 -6.35
CA MET A 106 0.07 6.30 -5.63
C MET A 106 -1.16 5.44 -5.95
N LEU A 107 -0.96 4.27 -6.54
CA LEU A 107 -2.02 3.43 -7.10
C LEU A 107 -2.47 2.30 -6.16
N CYS A 108 -1.59 1.88 -5.26
CA CYS A 108 -1.90 0.86 -4.26
C CYS A 108 -1.16 1.13 -2.96
N VAL A 109 -1.73 0.67 -1.85
CA VAL A 109 -1.17 0.77 -0.50
C VAL A 109 -1.18 -0.62 0.13
N LYS A 110 -0.09 -1.02 0.78
CA LYS A 110 0.00 -2.27 1.54
C LYS A 110 0.85 -2.07 2.79
N SER A 111 0.59 -2.84 3.84
CA SER A 111 1.42 -2.81 5.05
C SER A 111 1.95 -4.18 5.44
N THR A 112 3.06 -4.17 6.18
CA THR A 112 3.56 -5.34 6.89
C THR A 112 2.86 -5.47 8.24
N SER A 113 2.93 -6.66 8.85
CA SER A 113 2.47 -6.91 10.21
C SER A 113 3.15 -6.03 11.27
N LYS A 114 4.35 -5.51 10.97
CA LYS A 114 5.11 -4.58 11.80
C LYS A 114 4.73 -3.10 11.61
N GLY A 115 3.80 -2.82 10.70
CA GLY A 115 3.27 -1.48 10.46
C GLY A 115 4.09 -0.61 9.51
N ARG A 116 5.01 -1.20 8.72
CA ARG A 116 5.60 -0.49 7.57
C ARG A 116 4.54 -0.30 6.49
N ILE A 117 4.52 0.86 5.84
CA ILE A 117 3.49 1.23 4.87
C ILE A 117 4.15 1.47 3.52
N PHE A 118 3.82 0.64 2.54
CA PHE A 118 4.34 0.69 1.19
C PHE A 118 3.28 1.15 0.20
N MET A 119 3.71 1.82 -0.85
CA MET A 119 2.85 2.34 -1.92
C MET A 119 3.47 2.09 -3.29
N GLY A 120 2.65 1.72 -4.25
CA GLY A 120 3.06 1.55 -5.65
C GLY A 120 2.78 2.83 -6.44
N GLY A 121 3.81 3.41 -7.05
CA GLY A 121 3.67 4.61 -7.88
C GLY A 121 3.33 4.30 -9.34
N LYS A 122 2.64 5.26 -9.98
CA LYS A 122 2.41 5.26 -11.43
C LYS A 122 3.71 5.29 -12.25
N ASP A 123 4.76 5.85 -11.68
CA ASP A 123 6.12 5.87 -12.24
C ASP A 123 6.85 4.52 -12.15
N GLY A 124 6.20 3.45 -11.66
CA GLY A 124 6.81 2.14 -11.46
C GLY A 124 7.72 2.07 -10.24
N CYS A 125 7.71 3.07 -9.36
CA CYS A 125 8.54 3.10 -8.16
C CYS A 125 7.81 2.57 -6.91
N LEU A 126 8.54 1.88 -6.04
CA LEU A 126 8.08 1.46 -4.72
C LEU A 126 8.40 2.57 -3.72
N TYR A 127 7.38 3.06 -3.04
CA TYR A 127 7.49 4.09 -2.01
C TYR A 127 7.19 3.51 -0.62
N GLU A 128 7.75 4.11 0.43
CA GLU A 128 7.45 3.80 1.82
C GLU A 128 7.18 5.08 2.63
N ILE A 129 6.13 5.05 3.46
CA ILE A 129 5.95 6.06 4.53
C ILE A 129 6.69 5.54 5.76
N THR A 130 7.78 6.20 6.13
CA THR A 130 8.48 5.89 7.38
C THR A 130 8.08 6.92 8.44
N TYR A 131 7.70 6.42 9.61
CA TYR A 131 7.23 7.22 10.74
C TYR A 131 7.67 6.62 12.07
N GLN A 132 7.73 7.44 13.12
CA GLN A 132 8.21 7.06 14.46
C GLN A 132 7.47 7.81 15.57
N ALA A 133 7.55 7.29 16.80
CA ALA A 133 7.01 7.95 17.99
C ALA A 133 7.69 9.31 18.22
N GLN A 134 6.94 10.28 18.74
CA GLN A 134 7.52 11.56 19.16
C GLN A 134 8.51 11.35 20.31
N LEU A 135 9.77 11.67 20.07
CA LEU A 135 10.82 11.81 21.09
C LEU A 135 11.39 13.23 20.97
N GLY A 136 10.86 14.16 21.77
CA GLY A 136 11.41 15.52 21.92
C GLY A 136 10.85 16.58 20.95
N TRP A 137 11.50 17.76 20.95
CA TRP A 137 11.02 19.01 20.31
C TRP A 137 11.45 19.16 18.83
N PHE A 138 12.29 18.29 18.27
CA PHE A 138 12.84 18.48 16.92
C PHE A 138 12.38 17.43 15.88
N GLY A 139 11.73 17.91 14.81
CA GLY A 139 11.63 17.24 13.50
C GLY A 139 10.22 16.78 13.07
N LYS A 140 9.95 16.81 11.75
CA LYS A 140 8.79 16.12 11.16
C LYS A 140 9.04 14.60 11.23
N HIS A 141 8.21 13.86 11.94
CA HIS A 141 8.38 12.42 12.24
C HIS A 141 7.76 11.47 11.21
N CYS A 142 7.62 11.94 9.98
CA CYS A 142 7.08 11.16 8.89
C CYS A 142 7.73 11.62 7.58
N LYS A 143 8.19 10.68 6.76
CA LYS A 143 8.78 10.95 5.44
C LYS A 143 8.34 9.89 4.44
N LYS A 144 8.21 10.31 3.18
CA LYS A 144 8.05 9.43 2.03
C LYS A 144 9.44 9.11 1.48
N VAL A 145 9.74 7.83 1.34
CA VAL A 145 11.02 7.31 0.79
C VAL A 145 10.72 6.61 -0.53
N ASN A 146 11.50 6.88 -1.58
CA ASN A 146 11.49 6.10 -2.82
C ASN A 146 12.59 5.04 -2.73
N HIS A 147 12.21 3.78 -2.91
CA HIS A 147 13.13 2.62 -2.84
C HIS A 147 13.57 2.10 -4.22
N SER A 148 13.01 2.64 -5.30
CA SER A 148 13.36 2.28 -6.68
C SER A 148 14.44 3.17 -7.28
N THR A 149 14.67 4.36 -6.73
CA THR A 149 15.74 5.26 -7.17
C THR A 149 17.10 4.81 -6.61
N SER A 150 18.02 4.43 -7.50
CA SER A 150 19.42 4.25 -7.11
C SER A 150 20.00 5.58 -6.62
N ALA A 151 20.88 5.56 -5.62
CA ALA A 151 21.50 6.75 -5.02
C ALA A 151 22.25 7.68 -6.01
N LEU A 152 22.45 7.22 -7.25
CA LEU A 152 23.10 7.95 -8.35
C LEU A 152 22.11 8.45 -9.43
N SER A 153 20.80 8.30 -9.25
CA SER A 153 19.79 8.71 -10.25
C SER A 153 19.87 10.20 -10.60
N PHE A 154 20.34 11.03 -9.68
CA PHE A 154 20.57 12.47 -9.89
C PHE A 154 21.67 12.77 -10.92
N LEU A 155 22.52 11.80 -11.26
CA LEU A 155 23.60 11.95 -12.25
C LEU A 155 23.16 11.58 -13.67
N VAL A 156 21.95 11.03 -13.85
CA VAL A 156 21.44 10.62 -15.17
C VAL A 156 20.60 11.76 -15.75
N PRO A 157 20.99 12.34 -16.90
CA PRO A 157 20.21 13.39 -17.55
C PRO A 157 18.77 12.94 -17.84
N SER A 158 17.79 13.78 -17.48
CA SER A 158 16.36 13.45 -17.52
C SER A 158 15.85 13.00 -18.91
N PHE A 159 16.48 13.46 -20.00
CA PHE A 159 16.11 13.07 -21.36
C PHE A 159 16.48 11.62 -21.72
N LEU A 160 17.49 11.04 -21.07
CA LEU A 160 17.80 9.61 -21.21
C LEU A 160 16.79 8.75 -20.45
N ASN A 161 16.27 9.25 -19.33
CA ASN A 161 15.23 8.55 -18.57
C ASN A 161 13.90 8.51 -19.35
N ALA A 162 13.46 9.63 -19.94
CA ALA A 162 12.18 9.68 -20.67
C ALA A 162 12.13 8.84 -21.95
N ALA A 163 13.26 8.59 -22.61
CA ALA A 163 13.34 7.75 -23.82
C ALA A 163 13.55 6.25 -23.53
N LEU A 164 13.90 5.89 -22.29
CA LEU A 164 14.22 4.52 -21.87
C LEU A 164 13.22 3.95 -20.84
N TYR A 165 12.49 4.81 -20.11
CA TYR A 165 11.42 4.40 -19.21
C TYR A 165 10.09 4.36 -19.96
N ASP A 166 9.78 3.17 -20.45
CA ASP A 166 8.41 2.79 -20.75
C ASP A 166 7.67 2.65 -19.40
N GLU A 167 6.85 3.67 -19.02
CA GLU A 167 6.15 3.72 -17.72
C GLU A 167 5.45 2.37 -17.44
N ASP A 168 5.78 1.75 -16.31
CA ASP A 168 5.26 0.43 -15.92
C ASP A 168 4.81 0.50 -14.46
N SER A 169 3.60 1.02 -14.27
CA SER A 169 3.03 1.36 -12.96
C SER A 169 2.99 0.15 -12.03
N ILE A 170 3.31 0.33 -10.74
CA ILE A 170 3.07 -0.71 -9.74
C ILE A 170 1.59 -0.68 -9.35
N VAL A 171 0.85 -1.72 -9.73
CA VAL A 171 -0.59 -1.83 -9.48
C VAL A 171 -0.94 -2.70 -8.29
N LYS A 172 -0.02 -3.55 -7.84
CA LYS A 172 -0.26 -4.40 -6.69
C LYS A 172 1.01 -4.63 -5.87
N ILE A 173 0.83 -4.63 -4.56
CA ILE A 173 1.84 -5.02 -3.57
C ILE A 173 1.26 -6.14 -2.73
N GLU A 174 2.02 -7.22 -2.55
CA GLU A 174 1.72 -8.29 -1.60
C GLU A 174 2.89 -8.49 -0.65
N VAL A 175 2.59 -8.92 0.58
CA VAL A 175 3.59 -9.13 1.63
C VAL A 175 3.40 -10.53 2.20
N ASP A 176 4.49 -11.32 2.20
CA ASP A 176 4.61 -12.51 3.02
C ASP A 176 5.22 -12.10 4.37
N ASN A 177 4.39 -12.04 5.40
CA ASN A 177 4.83 -11.64 6.74
C ASN A 177 5.68 -12.72 7.42
N THR A 178 5.49 -13.99 7.08
CA THR A 178 6.20 -15.11 7.71
C THR A 178 7.67 -15.18 7.29
N ARG A 179 7.95 -14.82 6.04
CA ARG A 179 9.31 -14.81 5.46
C ARG A 179 9.91 -13.43 5.32
N HIS A 180 9.16 -12.39 5.68
CA HIS A 180 9.56 -11.00 5.49
C HIS A 180 9.90 -10.69 4.02
N VAL A 181 9.00 -11.04 3.10
CA VAL A 181 9.18 -10.80 1.66
C VAL A 181 8.09 -9.88 1.14
N LEU A 182 8.47 -8.89 0.34
CA LEU A 182 7.54 -8.02 -0.38
C LEU A 182 7.60 -8.31 -1.87
N TYR A 183 6.42 -8.40 -2.48
CA TYR A 183 6.23 -8.60 -3.91
C TYR A 183 5.55 -7.38 -4.50
N THR A 184 6.03 -6.93 -5.66
CA THR A 184 5.33 -5.94 -6.49
C THR A 184 4.91 -6.58 -7.80
N LEU A 185 3.77 -6.16 -8.33
CA LEU A 185 3.29 -6.49 -9.68
C LEU A 185 3.03 -5.18 -10.43
N SER A 186 3.56 -5.09 -11.63
CA SER A 186 3.34 -3.96 -12.53
C SER A 186 2.23 -4.21 -13.55
N GLU A 187 1.75 -3.15 -14.21
CA GLU A 187 0.73 -3.22 -15.29
C GLU A 187 1.14 -4.14 -16.43
N LYS A 188 2.44 -4.21 -16.75
CA LYS A 188 2.96 -5.08 -17.82
C LYS A 188 3.23 -6.51 -17.37
N GLY A 189 2.81 -6.90 -16.17
CA GLY A 189 3.01 -8.25 -15.64
C GLY A 189 4.42 -8.49 -15.12
N CYS A 190 5.18 -7.45 -14.77
CA CYS A 190 6.48 -7.61 -14.16
C CYS A 190 6.33 -7.83 -12.66
N ILE A 191 6.99 -8.89 -12.14
CA ILE A 191 7.02 -9.19 -10.71
C ILE A 191 8.39 -8.83 -10.16
N GLU A 192 8.44 -8.05 -9.08
CA GLU A 192 9.67 -7.82 -8.33
C GLU A 192 9.55 -8.37 -6.91
N VAL A 193 10.68 -8.82 -6.37
CA VAL A 193 10.76 -9.40 -5.03
C VAL A 193 11.78 -8.61 -4.22
N PHE A 194 11.41 -8.25 -3.01
CA PHE A 194 12.24 -7.55 -2.04
C PHE A 194 12.32 -8.36 -0.75
N ASP A 195 13.53 -8.55 -0.26
CA ASP A 195 13.80 -9.11 1.06
C ASP A 195 13.71 -7.98 2.09
N LEU A 196 12.84 -8.14 3.09
CA LEU A 196 12.68 -7.19 4.19
C LEU A 196 13.67 -7.50 5.35
N GLY A 197 14.52 -8.50 5.21
CA GLY A 197 15.52 -8.92 6.18
C GLY A 197 14.95 -9.80 7.28
N SER A 198 15.83 -10.38 8.10
CA SER A 198 15.44 -11.31 9.17
C SER A 198 14.49 -10.71 10.20
N ASP A 199 14.48 -9.40 10.36
CA ASP A 199 13.61 -8.65 11.26
C ASP A 199 12.52 -7.86 10.53
N GLY A 200 12.39 -7.94 9.21
CA GLY A 200 11.38 -7.20 8.45
C GLY A 200 11.57 -5.68 8.41
N GLU A 201 12.70 -5.15 8.87
CA GLU A 201 12.98 -3.69 8.91
C GLU A 201 13.87 -3.21 7.75
N SER A 202 14.53 -4.11 7.03
CA SER A 202 15.35 -3.78 5.85
C SER A 202 14.53 -3.79 4.56
N LEU A 203 15.11 -3.41 3.43
CA LEU A 203 14.49 -3.59 2.12
C LEU A 203 15.57 -3.70 1.05
N THR A 204 15.72 -4.89 0.49
CA THR A 204 16.68 -5.16 -0.58
C THR A 204 15.98 -5.81 -1.75
N LYS A 205 16.08 -5.23 -2.95
CA LYS A 205 15.57 -5.86 -4.16
C LYS A 205 16.38 -7.10 -4.50
N VAL A 206 15.71 -8.25 -4.59
CA VAL A 206 16.33 -9.56 -4.85
C VAL A 206 16.27 -9.90 -6.33
N VAL A 207 15.08 -9.80 -6.95
CA VAL A 207 14.89 -10.22 -8.34
C VAL A 207 13.76 -9.44 -9.01
N ARG A 208 13.87 -9.32 -10.35
CA ARG A 208 12.83 -8.82 -11.25
C ARG A 208 12.56 -9.86 -12.34
N LEU A 209 11.31 -10.29 -12.46
CA LEU A 209 10.82 -11.19 -13.49
C LEU A 209 9.88 -10.42 -14.42
N SER A 210 10.35 -10.13 -15.64
CA SER A 210 9.49 -9.53 -16.67
C SER A 210 8.53 -10.56 -17.24
N GLN A 211 7.43 -10.08 -17.82
CA GLN A 211 6.49 -10.93 -18.55
C GLN A 211 7.20 -11.82 -19.58
N GLY A 212 8.14 -11.28 -20.36
CA GLY A 212 8.89 -12.07 -21.34
C GLY A 212 9.67 -13.24 -20.73
N LYS A 213 10.29 -13.06 -19.55
CA LYS A 213 10.99 -14.14 -18.84
C LYS A 213 10.03 -15.20 -18.31
N ILE A 214 8.87 -14.76 -17.81
CA ILE A 214 7.81 -15.66 -17.34
C ILE A 214 7.29 -16.50 -18.52
N VAL A 215 6.99 -15.88 -19.67
CA VAL A 215 6.53 -16.56 -20.88
C VAL A 215 7.58 -17.52 -21.42
N SER A 216 8.85 -17.11 -21.48
CA SER A 216 9.94 -18.01 -21.90
C SER A 216 9.98 -19.27 -21.04
N SER A 217 9.93 -19.11 -19.72
CA SER A 217 9.93 -20.24 -18.77
C SER A 217 8.69 -21.13 -18.95
N ALA A 218 7.53 -20.54 -19.25
CA ALA A 218 6.29 -21.28 -19.47
C ALA A 218 6.31 -22.08 -20.79
N VAL A 219 6.83 -21.50 -21.88
CA VAL A 219 6.93 -22.16 -23.20
C VAL A 219 7.92 -23.33 -23.16
N ASP A 220 9.00 -23.21 -22.38
CA ASP A 220 9.96 -24.31 -22.19
C ASP A 220 9.30 -25.55 -21.56
N ILE A 221 8.27 -25.34 -20.73
CA ILE A 221 7.48 -26.39 -20.08
C ILE A 221 6.34 -26.86 -21.00
N VAL A 222 5.58 -25.93 -21.58
CA VAL A 222 4.37 -26.22 -22.37
C VAL A 222 4.62 -25.97 -23.86
N LYS A 223 5.34 -26.89 -24.49
CA LYS A 223 5.76 -26.80 -25.90
C LYS A 223 4.63 -26.76 -26.93
N THR A 224 3.40 -27.08 -26.53
CA THR A 224 2.22 -27.11 -27.41
C THR A 224 1.54 -25.75 -27.54
N LEU A 225 1.95 -24.74 -26.76
CA LEU A 225 1.37 -23.41 -26.79
C LEU A 225 2.35 -22.39 -27.34
N GLU A 226 1.86 -21.55 -28.25
CA GLU A 226 2.61 -20.38 -28.72
C GLU A 226 2.72 -19.31 -27.63
N SER A 227 3.83 -18.57 -27.63
CA SER A 227 4.09 -17.47 -26.68
C SER A 227 3.01 -16.38 -26.71
N SER A 228 2.36 -16.18 -27.86
CA SER A 228 1.29 -15.19 -28.10
C SER A 228 0.03 -15.41 -27.25
N HIS A 229 -0.17 -16.64 -26.77
CA HIS A 229 -1.30 -17.00 -25.92
C HIS A 229 -1.10 -16.61 -24.45
N PHE A 230 0.13 -16.37 -24.01
CA PHE A 230 0.41 -15.98 -22.63
C PHE A 230 0.20 -14.47 -22.45
N LYS A 231 -0.83 -14.11 -21.67
CA LYS A 231 -1.14 -12.73 -21.31
C LYS A 231 -0.34 -12.27 -20.09
N PRO A 232 -0.17 -10.95 -19.89
CA PRO A 232 0.45 -10.38 -18.69
C PRO A 232 -0.14 -10.95 -17.40
N VAL A 233 0.70 -11.14 -16.39
CA VAL A 233 0.24 -11.49 -15.04
C VAL A 233 -0.68 -10.39 -14.51
N ILE A 234 -1.91 -10.75 -14.14
CA ILE A 234 -2.93 -9.80 -13.67
C ILE A 234 -3.06 -9.73 -12.14
N ALA A 235 -2.54 -10.74 -11.43
CA ALA A 235 -2.63 -10.81 -9.98
C ALA A 235 -1.50 -11.66 -9.41
N ILE A 236 -1.05 -11.29 -8.21
CA ILE A 236 -0.16 -12.05 -7.35
C ILE A 236 -0.80 -12.23 -5.97
N SER A 237 -0.42 -13.27 -5.25
CA SER A 237 -0.81 -13.53 -3.87
C SER A 237 0.38 -14.16 -3.16
N ALA A 238 0.79 -13.57 -2.03
CA ALA A 238 1.82 -14.14 -1.19
C ALA A 238 1.28 -15.40 -0.49
N VAL A 239 2.10 -16.45 -0.42
CA VAL A 239 1.76 -17.70 0.28
C VAL A 239 2.60 -17.76 1.54
N GLU A 240 1.96 -17.69 2.70
CA GLU A 240 2.63 -17.75 4.00
C GLU A 240 3.25 -19.14 4.25
N GLU A 241 4.30 -19.18 5.07
CA GLU A 241 4.86 -20.43 5.58
C GLU A 241 3.93 -21.04 6.63
N THR A 242 3.51 -22.28 6.40
CA THR A 242 2.66 -23.07 7.30
C THR A 242 3.46 -23.75 8.40
#